data_AF-A0A2D9FSB4-F1
#
_entry.id   AF-A0A2D9FSB4-F1
#
_cell.length_a   1.000
_cell.length_b   1.000
_cell.length_c   1.000
_cell.angle_alpha   90.00
_cell.angle_beta   90.00
_cell.angle_gamma   90.00
#
_symmetry.space_group_name_H-M   'P 1'
#
loop_
_entity.id
_entity.type
_entity.pdbx_description
1 polymer ?
#
loop_
_entity_poly.entity_id
_entity_poly.type
_entity_poly.pdbx_seq_one_letter_code
_entity_poly.pdbx_strand_id
1 'polypeptide(L)' 'MIIEKTMYTVKCDGCGKEAGENEAIVAWQEEWYAEEEAIDSFGWIEITDSKEQKHYCPDCCEYDENNDCKRPKARR' A
#
# COMPACT_ATOMS: atom_id res chain seq x y z
N MET A 1 1.59 -32.16 -2.41
CA MET A 1 2.67 -31.68 -1.52
C MET A 1 2.60 -30.17 -1.52
N ILE A 2 2.63 -29.54 -0.35
CA ILE A 2 2.55 -28.09 -0.17
C ILE A 2 3.86 -27.64 0.48
N ILE A 3 4.41 -26.50 0.04
CA ILE A 3 5.67 -25.94 0.54
C ILE A 3 5.46 -24.48 0.94
N GLU A 4 6.16 -24.04 1.98
CA GLU A 4 6.15 -22.64 2.42
C GLU A 4 6.99 -21.77 1.47
N LYS A 5 6.56 -20.51 1.28
CA LYS A 5 7.24 -19.51 0.48
C LYS A 5 7.19 -18.15 1.15
N THR A 6 8.28 -17.40 1.03
CA THR A 6 8.32 -15.97 1.35
C THR A 6 7.75 -15.18 0.16
N MET A 7 6.92 -14.18 0.45
CA MET A 7 6.26 -13.30 -0.51
C MET A 7 6.24 -11.87 0.07
N TYR A 8 6.03 -10.88 -0.79
CA TYR A 8 5.98 -9.46 -0.47
C TYR A 8 4.54 -8.96 -0.46
N THR A 9 4.23 -8.03 0.44
CA THR A 9 2.99 -7.25 0.42
C THR A 9 3.33 -5.83 0.86
N VAL A 10 2.49 -4.87 0.49
CA VAL A 10 2.66 -3.47 0.89
C VAL A 10 1.94 -3.24 2.20
N LYS A 11 2.63 -2.60 3.14
CA LYS A 11 2.06 -2.23 4.44
C LYS A 11 1.86 -0.73 4.51
N CYS A 12 0.69 -0.30 4.95
CA CYS A 12 0.37 1.11 5.05
C CYS A 12 1.16 1.76 6.19
N ASP A 13 1.88 2.84 5.90
CA ASP A 13 2.65 3.62 6.89
C ASP A 13 1.78 4.35 7.93
N GLY A 14 0.50 4.59 7.62
CA GLY A 14 -0.44 5.26 8.53
C GLY A 14 -1.16 4.33 9.51
N CYS A 15 -1.72 3.22 9.02
CA CYS A 15 -2.54 2.31 9.82
C CYS A 15 -1.96 0.91 10.01
N GLY A 16 -0.93 0.52 9.25
CA GLY A 16 -0.33 -0.81 9.30
C GLY A 16 -1.12 -1.90 8.60
N LYS A 17 -2.25 -1.57 7.95
CA LYS A 17 -3.02 -2.49 7.09
C LYS A 17 -2.13 -3.02 5.96
N GLU A 18 -2.34 -4.26 5.54
CA GLU A 18 -1.62 -4.87 4.42
C GLU A 18 -2.47 -4.81 3.13
N ALA A 19 -1.81 -4.67 1.98
CA ALA A 19 -2.47 -4.70 0.68
C ALA A 19 -3.08 -6.09 0.45
N GLY A 20 -4.35 -6.12 0.06
CA GLY A 20 -5.07 -7.37 -0.16
C GLY A 20 -5.44 -8.16 1.11
N GLU A 21 -5.31 -7.64 2.34
CA GLU A 21 -5.56 -8.45 3.57
C GLU A 21 -6.95 -9.13 3.62
N ASN A 22 -7.94 -8.60 2.89
CA ASN A 22 -9.31 -9.10 2.83
C ASN A 22 -9.64 -9.79 1.49
N GLU A 23 -8.63 -10.09 0.68
CA GLU A 23 -8.75 -10.64 -0.67
C GLU A 23 -8.24 -12.08 -0.74
N ALA A 24 -8.50 -12.74 -1.86
CA ALA A 24 -8.01 -14.11 -2.11
C ALA A 24 -6.49 -14.17 -2.33
N ILE A 25 -5.87 -13.06 -2.77
CA ILE A 25 -4.43 -12.92 -3.01
C ILE A 25 -3.95 -11.76 -2.12
N VAL A 26 -3.03 -12.07 -1.21
CA VAL A 26 -2.59 -11.13 -0.15
C VAL A 26 -1.11 -10.76 -0.25
N ALA A 27 -0.35 -11.41 -1.14
CA ALA A 27 1.08 -11.23 -1.30
C ALA A 27 1.57 -11.72 -2.68
N TRP A 28 2.72 -11.21 -3.11
CA TRP A 28 3.31 -11.42 -4.44
C TRP A 28 4.77 -11.85 -4.36
N GLN A 29 5.28 -12.47 -5.43
CA GLN A 29 6.63 -13.03 -5.43
C GLN A 29 7.74 -11.97 -5.51
N GLU A 30 7.44 -10.84 -6.13
CA GLU A 30 8.38 -9.76 -6.39
C GLU A 30 7.91 -8.49 -5.69
N GLU A 31 8.85 -7.73 -5.11
CA GLU A 31 8.58 -6.50 -4.35
C GLU A 31 7.90 -5.44 -5.23
N TRP A 32 8.46 -5.16 -6.41
CA TRP A 32 7.90 -4.19 -7.36
C TRP A 32 6.47 -4.55 -7.80
N TYR A 33 6.16 -5.84 -7.92
CA TYR A 33 4.82 -6.28 -8.34
C TYR A 33 3.81 -6.15 -7.19
N ALA A 34 4.24 -6.33 -5.94
CA ALA A 34 3.41 -6.03 -4.78
C ALA A 34 3.06 -4.53 -4.72
N GLU A 35 4.01 -3.66 -5.06
CA GLU A 35 3.79 -2.20 -5.15
C GLU A 35 2.82 -1.84 -6.27
N GLU A 36 3.05 -2.34 -7.49
CA GLU A 36 2.15 -2.12 -8.63
C GLU A 36 0.73 -2.59 -8.33
N GLU A 37 0.54 -3.78 -7.76
CA GLU A 37 -0.80 -4.28 -7.40
C GLU A 37 -1.44 -3.46 -6.28
N ALA A 38 -0.68 -2.99 -5.29
CA ALA A 38 -1.21 -2.07 -4.28
C ALA A 38 -1.78 -0.80 -4.92
N ILE A 39 -1.06 -0.21 -5.87
CA ILE A 39 -1.46 1.04 -6.54
C ILE A 39 -2.60 0.79 -7.52
N ASP A 40 -2.43 -0.14 -8.46
CA ASP A 40 -3.33 -0.34 -9.60
C ASP A 40 -4.62 -1.07 -9.20
N SER A 41 -4.53 -2.08 -8.33
CA SER A 41 -5.68 -2.93 -7.97
C SER A 41 -6.39 -2.44 -6.70
N PHE A 42 -5.66 -1.84 -5.76
CA PHE A 42 -6.20 -1.45 -4.45
C PHE A 42 -6.27 0.07 -4.21
N GLY A 43 -5.82 0.89 -5.18
CA GLY A 43 -5.86 2.34 -5.10
C GLY A 43 -4.94 2.93 -4.03
N TRP A 44 -3.91 2.19 -3.63
CA TRP A 44 -2.91 2.70 -2.71
C TRP A 44 -2.08 3.79 -3.37
N ILE A 45 -1.50 4.63 -2.54
CA ILE A 45 -0.77 5.79 -3.00
C ILE A 45 0.63 5.74 -2.44
N GLU A 46 1.58 5.83 -3.37
CA GLU A 46 2.97 6.05 -3.07
C GLU A 46 3.23 7.54 -2.92
N ILE A 47 3.88 7.92 -1.81
CA ILE A 47 4.42 9.26 -1.61
C ILE A 47 5.93 9.11 -1.45
N THR A 48 6.66 9.52 -2.47
CA THR A 48 8.12 9.54 -2.47
C THR A 48 8.61 10.97 -2.20
N ASP A 49 9.27 11.16 -1.05
CA ASP A 49 10.04 12.38 -0.75
C ASP A 49 11.54 12.07 -0.86
N SER A 50 12.38 13.09 -0.79
CA SER A 50 13.84 13.10 -0.82
C SER A 50 14.57 12.11 0.10
N LYS A 51 13.88 11.38 0.98
CA LYS A 51 14.48 10.49 1.99
C LYS A 51 13.90 9.08 2.05
N GLU A 52 12.64 8.89 1.65
CA GLU A 52 11.93 7.62 1.82
C GLU A 52 10.70 7.56 0.91
N GLN A 53 10.42 6.35 0.44
CA GLN A 53 9.18 5.96 -0.24
C GLN A 53 8.20 5.49 0.83
N LYS A 54 6.98 6.05 0.83
CA LYS A 54 5.92 5.66 1.76
C LYS A 54 4.67 5.22 1.02
N HIS A 55 3.96 4.28 1.61
CA HIS A 55 2.74 3.71 1.04
C HIS A 55 1.55 3.95 1.96
N TYR A 56 0.47 4.48 1.41
CA TYR A 56 -0.77 4.75 2.14
C TYR A 56 -1.96 4.08 1.48
N CYS A 57 -2.76 3.38 2.29
CA CYS A 57 -4.06 2.88 1.83
C CYS A 57 -5.03 4.06 1.59
N PRO A 58 -6.08 3.86 0.77
CA PRO A 58 -7.09 4.91 0.49
C PRO A 58 -7.70 5.52 1.76
N ASP A 59 -7.89 4.71 2.80
CA ASP A 59 -8.46 5.15 4.07
C ASP A 59 -7.54 6.13 4.81
N CYS A 60 -6.22 5.96 4.68
CA CYS A 60 -5.22 6.80 5.32
C CYS A 60 -4.86 8.03 4.50
N CYS A 61 -5.32 8.16 3.26
CA CYS A 61 -5.01 9.31 2.43
C CYS A 61 -5.99 10.48 2.65
N GLU A 62 -5.47 11.71 2.76
CA GLU A 62 -6.23 12.96 2.58
C GLU A 62 -6.04 13.47 1.15
N TYR A 63 -7.13 13.50 0.40
CA TYR A 63 -7.16 14.01 -0.97
C TYR A 63 -7.43 15.51 -0.98
N ASP A 64 -6.73 16.24 -1.84
CA ASP A 64 -6.95 17.66 -2.05
C ASP A 64 -8.04 17.93 -3.11
N GLU A 65 -8.21 19.18 -3.51
CA GLU A 65 -9.17 19.59 -4.53
C GLU A 65 -8.91 19.01 -5.93
N ASN A 66 -7.69 18.54 -6.19
CA ASN A 66 -7.29 17.89 -7.44
C ASN A 66 -7.33 16.36 -7.34
N ASN A 67 -7.83 15.82 -6.22
CA ASN A 67 -7.78 14.39 -5.90
C ASN A 67 -6.35 13.85 -5.77
N ASP A 68 -5.38 14.72 -5.41
CA ASP A 68 -4.02 14.34 -5.08
C ASP A 68 -3.91 14.03 -3.59
N CYS A 69 -3.26 12.92 -3.24
CA CYS A 69 -2.99 12.58 -1.85
C CYS A 69 -1.93 13.51 -1.27
N LYS A 70 -2.32 14.43 -0.39
CA LYS A 70 -1.37 15.40 0.16
C LYS A 70 -0.67 14.92 1.43
N ARG A 71 -1.36 14.17 2.29
CA ARG A 71 -0.83 13.73 3.61
C ARG A 71 -1.57 12.48 4.12
N PRO A 72 -0.92 11.68 4.98
CA PRO A 72 -1.65 10.75 5.83
C PRO A 72 -2.66 11.49 6.72
N LYS A 73 -3.88 10.98 6.82
CA LYS A 73 -4.89 11.42 7.79
C LYS A 73 -4.27 11.40 9.18
N ALA A 74 -4.28 12.54 9.87
CA ALA A 74 -3.87 12.60 11.26
C ALA A 74 -4.82 11.71 12.08
N ARG A 75 -4.34 10.55 12.55
CA ARG A 75 -5.13 9.69 13.44
C ARG A 75 -5.32 10.43 14.77
N ARG A 76 -6.59 10.71 15.13
CA ARG A 76 -6.98 11.15 16.48
C ARG A 76 -6.84 10.00 17.48
#